data_AF-F3C9K2-F1
#
_entry.id   AF-F3C9K2-F1
#
_cell.length_a   1.000
_cell.length_b   1.000
_cell.length_c   1.000
_cell.angle_alpha   90.00
_cell.angle_beta   90.00
_cell.angle_gamma   90.00
#
_symmetry.space_group_name_H-M   'P 1'
#
loop_
_entity.id
_entity.type
_entity.pdbx_description
1 polymer ?
#
loop_
_entity_poly.entity_id
_entity_poly.type
_entity_poly.pdbx_seq_one_letter_code
_entity_poly.pdbx_strand_id
1 'polypeptide(L)'
;MLNQGAWRAALEEEYALGKREVGSATLALIDIDHFKAVNDVYGHLTGDQVIKLFGTVLGAVKRSTDIAGRIGGDEFGLILRGSDEVQATKLLCRLQQQL
;
A
#
# COMPACT_ATOMS: atom_id res chain seq x y z
N MET A 1 -5.52 -4.58 -6.80
CA MET A 1 -4.65 -4.76 -5.62
C MET A 1 -4.52 -6.23 -5.32
N LEU A 2 -3.39 -6.64 -4.73
CA LEU A 2 -3.20 -8.00 -4.25
C LEU A 2 -3.93 -8.21 -2.91
N ASN A 3 -4.31 -9.45 -2.63
CA ASN A 3 -4.69 -9.86 -1.28
C ASN A 3 -3.43 -10.15 -0.44
N GLN A 4 -3.61 -10.36 0.86
CA GLN A 4 -2.50 -10.58 1.80
C GLN A 4 -1.56 -11.72 1.37
N GLY A 5 -2.11 -12.87 0.94
CA GLY A 5 -1.31 -14.02 0.53
C GLY A 5 -0.47 -13.75 -0.71
N ALA A 6 -1.09 -13.19 -1.75
CA ALA A 6 -0.40 -12.83 -2.99
C ALA A 6 0.62 -11.71 -2.78
N TRP A 7 0.33 -10.73 -1.91
CA TRP A 7 1.26 -9.66 -1.58
C TRP A 7 2.49 -10.18 -0.83
N ARG A 8 2.31 -11.09 0.13
CA ARG A 8 3.44 -11.73 0.83
C ARG A 8 4.33 -12.53 -0.11
N ALA A 9 3.75 -13.31 -1.01
CA ALA A 9 4.51 -14.03 -2.02
C ALA A 9 5.33 -13.07 -2.91
N ALA A 10 4.74 -11.94 -3.32
CA ALA A 10 5.42 -10.93 -4.11
C ALA A 10 6.56 -10.22 -3.33
N LEU A 11 6.38 -10.02 -2.03
CA LEU A 11 7.44 -9.50 -1.15
C LEU A 11 8.62 -10.46 -1.03
N GLU A 12 8.35 -11.75 -0.86
CA GLU A 12 9.39 -12.78 -0.79
C GLU A 12 10.16 -12.88 -2.10
N GLU A 13 9.45 -12.81 -3.23
CA GLU A 13 10.06 -12.77 -4.56
C GLU A 13 10.95 -11.53 -4.72
N GLU A 14 10.45 -10.34 -4.37
CA GLU A 14 11.23 -9.09 -4.46
C GLU A 14 12.48 -9.13 -3.59
N TYR A 15 12.34 -9.62 -2.37
CA TYR A 15 13.46 -9.77 -1.45
C TYR A 15 14.52 -10.74 -1.98
N ALA A 16 14.10 -11.83 -2.65
CA ALA A 16 15.01 -12.77 -3.29
C ALA A 16 15.72 -12.14 -4.51
N LEU A 17 15.04 -11.28 -5.28
CA LEU A 17 15.63 -10.54 -6.40
C LEU A 17 16.65 -9.50 -5.91
N GLY A 18 16.31 -8.72 -4.89
CA GLY A 18 17.22 -7.72 -4.30
C GLY A 18 18.47 -8.30 -3.64
N LYS A 19 18.49 -9.60 -3.33
CA LYS A 19 19.72 -10.30 -2.92
C LYS A 19 20.68 -10.58 -4.08
N ARG A 20 20.17 -10.63 -5.32
CA ARG A 20 20.93 -10.99 -6.53
C ARG A 20 21.34 -9.76 -7.33
N GLU A 21 20.52 -8.71 -7.31
CA GLU A 21 20.76 -7.45 -8.01
C GLU A 21 20.99 -6.30 -7.02
N VAL A 22 21.95 -5.42 -7.32
CA VAL A 22 22.15 -4.17 -6.57
C VAL A 22 21.03 -3.21 -6.95
N GLY A 23 19.96 -3.20 -6.18
CA GLY A 23 18.81 -2.31 -6.35
C GLY A 23 18.22 -1.90 -5.01
N SER A 24 17.74 -0.67 -4.92
CA SER A 24 17.00 -0.18 -3.75
C SER A 24 15.51 -0.51 -3.89
N ALA A 25 14.96 -1.28 -2.95
CA ALA A 25 13.52 -1.43 -2.80
C ALA A 25 13.12 -0.86 -1.44
N THR A 26 12.00 -0.15 -1.39
CA THR A 26 11.44 0.37 -0.15
C THR A 26 10.10 -0.31 0.13
N LEU A 27 9.93 -0.77 1.36
CA LEU A 27 8.67 -1.31 1.87
C LEU A 27 7.93 -0.22 2.63
N ALA A 28 6.67 0.04 2.28
CA ALA A 28 5.79 0.93 3.04
C ALA A 28 4.57 0.16 3.54
N LEU A 29 4.28 0.29 4.83
CA LEU A 29 3.07 -0.21 5.46
C LEU A 29 2.20 1.00 5.79
N ILE A 30 0.92 0.92 5.42
CA ILE A 30 -0.03 2.02 5.57
C ILE A 30 -1.23 1.49 6.33
N ASP A 31 -1.66 2.24 7.32
CA ASP A 31 -2.89 2.01 8.08
C ASP A 31 -3.83 3.21 7.88
N ILE A 32 -5.14 2.97 7.84
CA ILE A 32 -6.14 4.05 7.73
C ILE A 32 -6.47 4.55 9.13
N ASP A 33 -6.05 5.79 9.43
CA ASP A 33 -6.30 6.41 10.72
C ASP A 33 -7.78 6.38 11.11
N HIS A 34 -8.04 5.96 12.36
CA HIS A 34 -9.37 5.94 12.95
C HIS A 34 -10.44 5.12 12.18
N PHE A 35 -10.04 4.14 11.36
CA PHE A 35 -10.97 3.36 10.56
C PHE A 35 -12.07 2.66 11.38
N LYS A 36 -11.73 2.15 12.58
CA LYS A 36 -12.72 1.58 13.51
C LYS A 36 -13.79 2.61 13.90
N ALA A 37 -13.41 3.85 14.20
CA ALA A 37 -14.35 4.91 14.57
C ALA A 37 -15.29 5.25 13.41
N VAL A 38 -14.80 5.23 12.16
CA VAL A 38 -15.64 5.40 10.97
C VAL A 38 -16.67 4.28 10.87
N ASN A 39 -16.27 3.03 11.08
CA ASN A 39 -17.21 1.90 11.08
C ASN A 39 -18.24 2.00 12.20
N ASP A 40 -17.81 2.40 13.40
CA ASP A 40 -18.68 2.48 14.57
C ASP A 40 -19.73 3.60 14.41
N VAL A 41 -19.38 4.71 13.75
CA VAL A 41 -20.28 5.86 13.53
C VAL A 41 -21.14 5.72 12.28
N TYR A 42 -20.57 5.26 11.17
CA TYR A 42 -21.21 5.27 9.85
C TYR A 42 -21.53 3.88 9.29
N GLY A 43 -21.21 2.83 10.04
CA GLY A 43 -21.44 1.43 9.65
C GLY A 43 -20.41 0.89 8.65
N HIS A 44 -20.33 -0.43 8.59
CA HIS A 44 -19.36 -1.15 7.75
C HIS A 44 -19.48 -0.86 6.25
N LEU A 45 -20.67 -0.54 5.75
CA LEU A 45 -20.85 -0.18 4.33
C LEU A 45 -20.06 1.09 3.97
N THR A 46 -19.98 2.04 4.89
CA THR A 46 -19.19 3.26 4.71
C THR A 46 -17.70 2.95 4.82
N GLY A 47 -17.29 2.10 5.77
CA GLY A 47 -15.90 1.63 5.85
C GLY A 47 -15.43 0.93 4.57
N ASP A 48 -16.29 0.11 3.96
CA ASP A 48 -16.00 -0.53 2.67
C ASP A 48 -15.80 0.50 1.54
N GLN A 49 -16.54 1.62 1.57
CA GLN A 49 -16.36 2.71 0.60
C GLN A 49 -15.01 3.41 0.82
N VAL A 50 -14.60 3.65 2.07
CA VAL A 50 -13.30 4.23 2.41
C VAL A 50 -12.16 3.34 1.92
N ILE A 51 -12.23 2.03 2.18
CA ILE A 51 -11.23 1.06 1.68
C ILE A 51 -11.16 1.07 0.16
N LYS A 52 -12.31 1.10 -0.53
CA LYS A 52 -12.35 1.12 -2.01
C LYS A 52 -11.77 2.42 -2.57
N LEU A 53 -12.08 3.56 -1.95
CA LEU A 53 -11.54 4.87 -2.32
C LEU A 53 -10.02 4.88 -2.16
N PHE A 54 -9.53 4.51 -0.98
CA PHE A 54 -8.11 4.40 -0.71
C PHE A 54 -7.43 3.46 -1.72
N GLY A 55 -8.07 2.32 -2.00
CA GLY A 55 -7.66 1.37 -3.03
C GLY A 55 -7.47 1.99 -4.41
N THR A 56 -8.41 2.84 -4.80
CA THR A 56 -8.42 3.52 -6.10
C THR A 56 -7.34 4.59 -6.17
N VAL A 57 -7.23 5.45 -5.15
CA VAL A 57 -6.21 6.51 -5.08
C VAL A 57 -4.81 5.90 -5.07
N LEU A 58 -4.58 4.88 -4.25
CA LEU A 58 -3.30 4.20 -4.19
C LEU A 58 -2.91 3.57 -5.53
N GLY A 59 -3.88 2.99 -6.24
CA GLY A 59 -3.69 2.46 -7.59
C GLY A 59 -3.29 3.52 -8.62
N ALA A 60 -3.79 4.76 -8.47
CA ALA A 60 -3.49 5.89 -9.35
C ALA A 60 -2.15 6.56 -9.04
N VAL A 61 -1.73 6.57 -7.77
CA VAL A 61 -0.48 7.23 -7.32
C VAL A 61 0.75 6.36 -7.56
N LYS A 62 0.61 5.03 -7.43
CA LYS A 62 1.72 4.09 -7.59
C LYS A 62 2.16 3.96 -9.06
N ARG A 63 3.41 3.55 -9.29
CA ARG A 63 3.90 3.19 -10.63
C ARG A 63 3.41 1.80 -11.03
N SER A 64 3.55 1.46 -12.30
CA SER A 64 3.25 0.11 -12.81
C SER A 64 4.13 -0.97 -12.20
N THR A 65 5.39 -0.62 -11.88
CA THR A 65 6.38 -1.50 -11.25
C THR A 65 6.13 -1.74 -9.76
N ASP A 66 5.37 -0.85 -9.12
CA ASP A 66 5.12 -0.93 -7.68
C ASP A 66 4.00 -1.93 -7.39
N ILE A 67 4.19 -2.72 -6.34
CA ILE A 67 3.23 -3.74 -5.94
C ILE A 67 2.48 -3.25 -4.72
N ALA A 68 1.15 -3.21 -4.81
CA ALA A 68 0.27 -2.81 -3.70
C ALA A 68 -0.70 -3.95 -3.35
N GLY A 69 -0.86 -4.21 -2.06
CA GLY A 69 -1.76 -5.22 -1.54
C GLY A 69 -2.49 -4.76 -0.29
N ARG A 70 -3.69 -5.28 -0.08
CA ARG A 70 -4.41 -5.16 1.19
C ARG A 70 -3.97 -6.33 2.07
N ILE A 71 -3.31 -6.02 3.18
CA ILE A 71 -2.69 -7.01 4.08
C ILE A 71 -3.52 -7.27 5.33
N GLY A 72 -4.46 -6.36 5.67
CA GLY A 72 -5.37 -6.47 6.79
C GLY A 72 -6.76 -5.88 6.48
N GLY A 73 -7.52 -5.55 7.53
CA GLY A 73 -8.84 -4.92 7.39
C GLY A 73 -8.75 -3.52 6.77
N ASP A 74 -7.88 -2.70 7.32
CA ASP A 74 -7.57 -1.31 7.00
C ASP A 74 -6.11 -1.11 6.58
N GLU A 75 -5.31 -2.18 6.65
CA GLU A 75 -3.87 -2.14 6.38
C GLU A 75 -3.54 -2.46 4.91
N PHE A 76 -2.63 -1.68 4.35
CA PHE A 76 -2.11 -1.81 3.00
C PHE A 76 -0.58 -1.89 3.00
N GLY A 77 -0.04 -2.76 2.16
CA GLY A 77 1.40 -2.90 1.94
C GLY A 77 1.79 -2.45 0.54
N LEU A 78 2.87 -1.70 0.42
CA LEU A 78 3.49 -1.30 -0.84
C LEU A 78 4.94 -1.74 -0.92
N ILE A 79 5.30 -2.31 -2.06
CA ILE A 79 6.67 -2.64 -2.45
C ILE A 79 7.04 -1.67 -3.58
N LEU A 80 7.92 -0.73 -3.27
CA LEU A 80 8.37 0.32 -4.18
C LEU A 80 9.72 -0.07 -4.78
N ARG A 81 9.69 -0.61 -6.00
CA ARG A 81 10.88 -1.08 -6.71
C ARG A 81 11.72 0.10 -7.18
N GLY A 82 13.04 0.00 -7.06
CA GLY A 82 13.97 1.05 -7.51
C GLY A 82 13.78 2.39 -6.78
N SER A 83 13.20 2.37 -5.57
CA SER A 83 12.90 3.56 -4.79
C SER A 83 13.67 3.56 -3.49
N ASP A 84 14.31 4.69 -3.20
CA ASP A 84 14.89 5.00 -1.90
C ASP A 84 13.84 5.62 -0.96
N GLU A 85 14.25 5.90 0.27
CA GLU A 85 13.42 6.53 1.29
C GLU A 85 12.80 7.85 0.80
N VAL A 86 13.59 8.71 0.14
CA VAL A 86 13.13 10.03 -0.32
C VAL A 86 12.02 9.90 -1.38
N GLN A 87 12.17 8.97 -2.32
CA GLN A 87 11.17 8.69 -3.34
C GLN A 87 9.90 8.08 -2.72
N ALA A 88 10.07 7.16 -1.76
CA ALA A 88 8.95 6.58 -1.03
C ALA A 88 8.16 7.65 -0.27
N THR A 89 8.84 8.52 0.48
CA THR A 89 8.18 9.63 1.21
C THR A 89 7.43 10.56 0.26
N LYS A 90 7.99 10.88 -0.92
CA LYS A 90 7.28 11.71 -1.92
C LYS A 90 6.01 11.04 -2.43
N LEU A 91 6.03 9.73 -2.65
CA LEU A 91 4.87 8.96 -3.07
C LEU A 91 3.80 8.95 -1.97
N LEU A 92 4.20 8.69 -0.72
CA LEU A 92 3.29 8.71 0.44
C LEU A 92 2.68 10.09 0.68
N CYS A 93 3.46 11.16 0.53
CA CYS A 93 2.95 12.53 0.62
C CYS A 93 1.92 12.83 -0.47
N ARG A 94 2.16 12.38 -1.72
CA ARG A 94 1.18 12.52 -2.80
C ARG A 94 -0.10 11.73 -2.53
N LEU A 95 0.03 10.53 -1.98
CA LEU A 95 -1.13 9.72 -1.58
C LEU A 95 -1.98 10.47 -0.55
N GLN A 96 -1.36 11.04 0.49
CA GLN A 96 -2.06 11.81 1.53
C GLN A 96 -2.76 13.05 0.96
N GLN A 97 -2.18 13.72 -0.04
CA GLN A 97 -2.80 14.90 -0.67
C GLN A 97 -4.02 14.60 -1.54
N GLN A 98 -4.25 13.32 -1.89
CA GLN A 98 -5.36 12.88 -2.74
C GLN A 98 -6.50 12.19 -1.95
N LEU A 99 -6.37 12.11 -0.63
CA LEU A 99 -7.38 11.59 0.31
C LEU A 99 -8.05 12.74 1.04
#